data_AF-A0A914GCN1-F1
#
_entry.id   AF-A0A914GCN1-F1
#
_cell.length_a   1.000
_cell.length_b   1.000
_cell.length_c   1.000
_cell.angle_alpha   90.00
_cell.angle_beta   90.00
_cell.angle_gamma   90.00
#
_symmetry.space_group_name_H-M   'P 1'
#
loop_
_entity.id
_entity.type
_entity.pdbx_description
1 polymer ?
#
loop_
_entity_poly.entity_id
_entity_poly.type
_entity_poly.pdbx_seq_one_letter_code
_entity_poly.pdbx_strand_id
1 'polypeptide(L)'
;MRKYLSKNGSTFKKFEELDARVLEYFLDMRQKLSEVHDRDLTEAALKIAEEISLENFKASETWLRRFKKKYRIVSRKINAFVTLAQINNKPDLEKSIEEFRKEIKDVIHDVPLEWIFNADQTGIKQEMHFGRTLAIKGEKKVEAVAQRINATKHSYTAQVVINAEGHLMRPMLVVFCEPNKPKCFEEQLAPFTNMKAVATKSGLMDS
;
A
#
# COMPACT_ATOMS: atom_id res chain seq x y z
N MET A 1 -24.95 49.69 26.88
CA MET A 1 -24.12 48.99 25.85
C MET A 1 -22.69 49.52 26.01
N ARG A 2 -21.62 48.78 26.33
CA ARG A 2 -21.23 47.42 25.94
C ARG A 2 -20.38 46.77 27.06
N LYS A 3 -20.93 45.74 27.70
CA LYS A 3 -20.16 44.72 28.45
C LYS A 3 -19.83 43.59 27.46
N TYR A 4 -18.73 43.68 26.70
CA TYR A 4 -18.37 42.65 25.70
C TYR A 4 -16.86 42.42 25.51
N LEU A 5 -16.07 42.44 26.58
CA LEU A 5 -14.62 42.14 26.46
C LEU A 5 -14.09 41.07 27.43
N SER A 6 -14.93 40.36 28.19
CA SER A 6 -14.48 39.29 29.11
C SER A 6 -14.67 37.85 28.62
N LYS A 7 -15.23 37.60 27.43
CA LYS A 7 -15.56 36.23 26.96
C LYS A 7 -14.55 35.56 26.02
N ASN A 8 -13.58 36.28 25.44
CA ASN A 8 -12.71 35.71 24.39
C ASN A 8 -11.56 34.82 24.90
N GLY A 9 -11.22 34.87 26.20
CA GLY A 9 -10.15 34.02 26.78
C GLY A 9 -10.58 32.59 27.11
N SER A 10 -11.89 32.31 27.17
CA SER A 10 -12.46 31.00 27.55
C SER A 10 -12.64 30.10 26.32
N THR A 11 -13.23 30.62 25.25
CA THR A 11 -13.56 29.83 24.05
C THR A 11 -12.32 29.30 23.33
N PHE A 12 -11.27 30.10 23.20
CA PHE A 12 -10.02 29.67 22.57
C PHE A 12 -9.38 28.49 23.32
N LYS A 13 -9.30 28.56 24.65
CA LYS A 13 -8.80 27.47 25.49
C LYS A 13 -9.64 26.19 25.34
N LYS A 14 -10.97 26.32 25.26
CA LYS A 14 -11.85 25.17 24.99
C LYS A 14 -11.59 24.54 23.61
N PHE A 15 -11.28 25.34 22.59
CA PHE A 15 -10.88 24.79 21.28
C PHE A 15 -9.52 24.09 21.33
N GLU A 16 -8.56 24.60 22.10
CA GLU A 16 -7.28 23.91 22.32
C GLU A 16 -7.45 22.60 23.09
N GLU A 17 -8.30 22.60 24.12
CA GLU A 17 -8.64 21.40 24.89
C GLU A 17 -9.36 20.36 24.03
N LEU A 18 -10.33 20.79 23.22
CA LEU A 18 -11.00 19.94 22.22
C LEU A 18 -9.98 19.28 21.29
N ASP A 19 -9.13 20.09 20.65
CA ASP A 19 -8.10 19.58 19.73
C ASP A 19 -7.17 18.58 20.43
N ALA A 20 -6.74 18.87 21.67
CA ALA A 20 -5.87 17.98 22.44
C ALA A 20 -6.53 16.62 22.72
N ARG A 21 -7.80 16.61 23.16
CA ARG A 21 -8.53 15.37 23.46
C ARG A 21 -8.88 14.56 22.20
N VAL A 22 -9.19 15.23 21.09
CA VAL A 22 -9.40 14.53 19.80
C VAL A 22 -8.08 13.92 19.30
N LEU A 23 -6.95 14.59 19.50
CA LEU A 23 -5.64 14.02 19.19
C LEU A 23 -5.34 12.79 20.05
N GLU A 24 -5.60 12.86 21.34
CA GLU A 24 -5.41 11.72 22.25
C GLU A 24 -6.25 10.51 21.82
N TYR A 25 -7.53 10.73 21.52
CA TYR A 25 -8.41 9.70 20.95
C TYR A 25 -7.81 9.09 19.66
N PHE A 26 -7.34 9.93 18.73
CA PHE A 26 -6.71 9.45 17.51
C PHE A 26 -5.46 8.60 17.79
N LEU A 27 -4.59 9.05 18.71
CA LEU A 27 -3.36 8.34 19.06
C LEU A 27 -3.65 6.98 19.71
N ASP A 28 -4.62 6.92 20.62
CA ASP A 28 -5.04 5.66 21.26
C ASP A 28 -5.58 4.64 20.24
N MET A 29 -6.45 5.09 19.32
CA MET A 29 -6.96 4.26 18.24
C MET A 29 -5.83 3.74 17.34
N ARG A 30 -4.83 4.60 17.04
CA ARG A 30 -3.67 4.19 16.23
C ARG A 30 -2.69 3.31 16.97
N GLN A 31 -2.53 3.45 18.27
CA GLN A 31 -1.76 2.53 19.12
C GLN A 31 -2.36 1.12 19.07
N LYS A 32 -3.69 1.04 19.03
CA LYS A 32 -4.46 -0.22 18.83
C LYS A 32 -4.52 -0.68 17.37
N LEU A 33 -3.78 -0.02 16.47
CA LEU A 33 -3.77 -0.25 15.02
C LEU A 33 -5.14 -0.17 14.34
N SER A 34 -6.13 0.45 14.98
CA SER A 34 -7.49 0.54 14.48
C SER A 34 -7.59 1.50 13.30
N GLU A 35 -8.43 1.15 12.32
CA GLU A 35 -8.75 2.05 11.21
C GLU A 35 -9.45 3.30 11.75
N VAL A 36 -8.99 4.48 11.33
CA VAL A 36 -9.57 5.76 11.74
C VAL A 36 -9.84 6.59 10.50
N HIS A 37 -11.09 7.00 10.35
CA HIS A 37 -11.59 7.84 9.27
C HIS A 37 -11.96 9.23 9.77
N ASP A 38 -12.15 10.14 8.81
CA ASP A 38 -12.59 11.51 9.07
C ASP A 38 -13.88 11.56 9.90
N ARG A 39 -14.79 10.61 9.68
CA ARG A 39 -16.05 10.49 10.44
C ARG A 39 -15.80 10.22 11.92
N ASP A 40 -14.88 9.31 12.25
CA ASP A 40 -14.56 8.95 13.64
C ASP A 40 -14.02 10.15 14.41
N LEU A 41 -13.14 10.93 13.77
CA LEU A 41 -12.61 12.17 14.35
C LEU A 41 -13.70 13.22 14.56
N THR A 42 -14.65 13.36 13.63
CA THR A 42 -15.76 14.31 13.77
C THR A 42 -16.74 13.89 14.86
N GLU A 43 -17.05 12.60 14.97
CA GLU A 43 -17.94 12.06 16.02
C GLU A 43 -17.29 12.19 17.41
N ALA A 44 -15.99 11.87 17.54
CA ALA A 44 -15.24 12.08 18.77
C ALA A 44 -15.22 13.55 19.18
N ALA A 45 -14.99 14.46 18.23
CA ALA A 45 -14.97 15.90 18.51
C ALA A 45 -16.32 16.46 18.95
N LEU A 46 -17.44 15.96 18.39
CA LEU A 46 -18.77 16.39 18.83
C LEU A 46 -19.04 15.95 20.28
N LYS A 47 -18.71 14.70 20.63
CA LYS A 47 -18.85 14.19 22.00
C LYS A 47 -18.00 14.98 22.99
N ILE A 48 -16.72 15.21 22.66
CA ILE A 48 -15.81 15.99 23.51
C ILE A 48 -16.29 17.44 23.65
N ALA A 49 -16.81 18.05 22.58
CA ALA A 49 -17.35 19.41 22.63
C ALA A 49 -18.55 19.52 23.58
N GLU A 50 -19.42 18.51 23.62
CA GLU A 50 -20.51 18.41 24.58
C GLU A 50 -19.98 18.32 26.01
N GLU A 51 -19.01 17.44 26.27
CA GLU A 51 -18.38 17.25 27.58
C GLU A 51 -17.74 18.53 28.14
N ILE A 52 -17.04 19.30 27.31
CA ILE A 52 -16.39 20.56 27.73
C ILE A 52 -17.33 21.78 27.65
N SER A 53 -18.62 21.56 27.35
CA SER A 53 -19.63 22.60 27.17
C SER A 53 -19.20 23.69 26.16
N LEU A 54 -18.69 23.26 25.00
CA LEU A 54 -18.36 24.14 23.88
C LEU A 54 -19.58 24.26 22.94
N GLU A 55 -20.41 25.25 23.23
CA GLU A 55 -21.61 25.53 22.45
C GLU A 55 -21.29 25.88 20.99
N ASN A 56 -22.19 25.50 20.08
CA ASN A 56 -22.13 25.80 18.64
C ASN A 56 -20.95 25.18 17.86
N PHE A 57 -20.21 24.23 18.44
CA PHE A 57 -19.25 23.45 17.68
C PHE A 57 -19.96 22.49 16.71
N LYS A 58 -19.48 22.43 15.45
CA LYS A 58 -20.14 21.67 14.36
C LYS A 58 -19.27 20.61 13.69
N ALA A 59 -18.06 20.36 14.21
CA ALA A 59 -17.08 19.46 13.59
C ALA A 59 -16.94 19.63 12.06
N SER A 60 -16.97 20.88 11.59
CA SER A 60 -17.03 21.18 10.15
C SER A 60 -15.82 20.64 9.38
N GLU A 61 -15.98 20.41 8.07
CA GLU A 61 -14.88 20.01 7.18
C GLU A 61 -13.68 20.98 7.27
N THR A 62 -13.94 22.27 7.45
CA THR A 62 -12.87 23.28 7.62
C THR A 62 -12.12 23.10 8.93
N TRP A 63 -12.81 22.81 10.04
CA TRP A 63 -12.16 22.48 11.31
C TRP A 63 -11.34 21.20 11.17
N LEU A 64 -11.93 20.13 10.65
CA LEU A 64 -11.24 18.84 10.48
C LEU A 64 -9.98 18.98 9.62
N ARG A 65 -10.05 19.72 8.51
CA ARG A 65 -8.90 20.02 7.66
C ARG A 65 -7.80 20.77 8.42
N ARG A 66 -8.17 21.76 9.26
CA ARG A 66 -7.20 22.52 10.08
C ARG A 66 -6.60 21.66 11.18
N PHE A 67 -7.40 20.86 11.87
CA PHE A 67 -6.98 19.89 12.88
C PHE A 67 -5.97 18.89 12.30
N LYS A 68 -6.32 18.24 11.18
CA LYS A 68 -5.42 17.32 10.47
C LYS A 68 -4.13 18.00 10.03
N LYS A 69 -4.20 19.23 9.50
CA LYS A 69 -3.01 20.01 9.12
C LYS A 69 -2.13 20.35 10.34
N LYS A 70 -2.73 20.78 11.46
CA LYS A 70 -2.04 21.14 12.71
C LYS A 70 -1.24 19.96 13.26
N TYR A 71 -1.83 18.76 13.26
CA TYR A 71 -1.22 17.54 13.80
C TYR A 71 -0.62 16.62 12.74
N ARG A 72 -0.48 17.09 11.49
CA ARG A 72 0.12 16.35 10.35
C ARG A 72 -0.54 14.99 10.05
N ILE A 73 -1.84 14.90 10.26
CA ILE A 73 -2.64 13.70 9.99
C ILE A 73 -3.04 13.69 8.50
N VAL A 74 -2.78 12.59 7.81
CA VAL A 74 -3.10 12.40 6.38
C VAL A 74 -3.74 11.05 6.15
N SER A 75 -4.53 10.93 5.09
CA SER A 75 -5.03 9.62 4.65
C SER A 75 -3.91 8.82 4.01
N ARG A 76 -3.78 7.54 4.38
CA ARG A 76 -2.79 6.60 3.86
C ARG A 76 -3.48 5.30 3.49
N LYS A 77 -3.01 4.65 2.43
CA LYS A 77 -3.43 3.29 2.07
C LYS A 77 -2.89 2.32 3.12
N ILE A 78 -3.75 1.44 3.64
CA ILE A 78 -3.32 0.30 4.45
C ILE A 78 -2.46 -0.63 3.59
N ASN A 79 -1.24 -0.90 4.01
CA ASN A 79 -0.27 -1.73 3.29
C ASN A 79 -0.22 -3.18 3.81
N ALA A 80 -0.65 -3.41 5.04
CA ALA A 80 -0.69 -4.74 5.66
C ALA A 80 -1.79 -4.81 6.73
N PHE A 81 -2.39 -5.99 6.87
CA PHE A 81 -3.22 -6.35 8.01
C PHE A 81 -2.41 -7.28 8.91
N VAL A 82 -2.49 -7.05 10.23
CA VAL A 82 -1.78 -7.85 11.24
C VAL A 82 -2.76 -8.32 12.30
N THR A 83 -2.54 -9.52 12.82
CA THR A 83 -3.30 -10.08 13.94
C THR A 83 -2.58 -9.81 15.26
N LEU A 84 -3.31 -9.85 16.39
CA LEU A 84 -2.70 -9.72 17.72
C LEU A 84 -1.63 -10.79 17.98
N ALA A 85 -1.85 -12.02 17.50
CA ALA A 85 -0.87 -13.10 17.59
C ALA A 85 0.44 -12.75 16.87
N GLN A 86 0.37 -12.18 15.67
CA GLN A 86 1.56 -11.73 14.93
C GLN A 86 2.28 -10.57 15.63
N ILE A 87 1.54 -9.67 16.29
CA ILE A 87 2.14 -8.57 17.05
C ILE A 87 2.87 -9.10 18.28
N ASN A 88 2.25 -10.01 19.03
CA ASN A 88 2.83 -10.59 20.24
C ASN A 88 4.03 -11.49 19.93
N ASN A 89 3.98 -12.24 18.82
CA ASN A 89 5.06 -13.12 18.37
C ASN A 89 6.12 -12.36 17.56
N LYS A 90 5.99 -11.04 17.37
CA LYS A 90 6.93 -10.25 16.59
C LYS A 90 8.38 -10.36 17.11
N PRO A 91 8.66 -10.33 18.42
CA PRO A 91 10.02 -10.50 18.93
C PRO A 91 10.63 -11.86 18.58
N ASP A 92 9.84 -12.94 18.68
CA ASP A 92 10.29 -14.29 18.34
C ASP A 92 10.53 -14.44 16.83
N LEU A 93 9.66 -13.85 16.02
CA LEU A 93 9.83 -13.78 14.57
C LEU A 93 11.09 -12.99 14.19
N GLU A 94 11.33 -11.85 14.81
CA GLU A 94 12.54 -11.04 14.57
C GLU A 94 13.80 -11.80 14.95
N LYS A 95 13.78 -12.53 16.08
CA LYS A 95 14.89 -13.40 16.50
C LYS A 95 15.13 -14.53 15.49
N SER A 96 14.07 -15.21 15.05
CA SER A 96 14.17 -16.28 14.05
C SER A 96 14.71 -15.78 12.71
N ILE A 97 14.29 -14.58 12.28
CA ILE A 97 14.83 -13.93 11.06
C ILE A 97 16.34 -13.67 11.22
N GLU A 98 16.79 -13.19 12.38
CA GLU A 98 18.20 -12.89 12.60
C GLU A 98 19.05 -14.17 12.70
N GLU A 99 18.53 -15.22 13.34
CA GLU A 99 19.15 -16.55 13.37
C GLU A 99 19.30 -17.11 11.94
N PHE A 100 18.24 -17.05 11.14
CA PHE A 100 18.28 -17.47 9.74
C PHE A 100 19.28 -16.66 8.90
N ARG A 101 19.34 -15.33 9.10
CA ARG A 101 20.34 -14.48 8.42
C ARG A 101 21.77 -14.87 8.78
N LYS A 102 22.01 -15.20 10.04
CA LYS A 102 23.32 -15.65 10.50
C LYS A 102 23.69 -16.97 9.85
N GLU A 103 22.78 -17.94 9.88
CA GLU A 103 22.97 -19.25 9.26
C GLU A 103 23.28 -19.13 7.76
N ILE A 104 22.49 -18.35 7.02
CA ILE A 104 22.73 -18.15 5.58
C ILE A 104 24.08 -17.47 5.33
N LYS A 105 24.47 -16.47 6.14
CA LYS A 105 25.79 -15.83 6.02
C LYS A 105 26.93 -16.83 6.21
N ASP A 106 26.80 -17.74 7.17
CA ASP A 106 27.81 -18.77 7.43
C ASP A 106 27.87 -19.76 6.26
N VAL A 107 26.72 -20.17 5.70
CA VAL A 107 26.65 -21.09 4.55
C VAL A 107 27.27 -20.48 3.28
N ILE A 108 27.03 -19.20 3.01
CA ILE A 108 27.50 -18.55 1.78
C ILE A 108 28.90 -17.93 1.92
N HIS A 109 29.51 -17.96 3.11
CA HIS A 109 30.79 -17.27 3.40
C HIS A 109 31.89 -17.63 2.39
N ASP A 110 32.03 -18.91 2.07
CA ASP A 110 33.06 -19.42 1.16
C ASP A 110 32.53 -19.74 -0.24
N VAL A 111 31.29 -19.36 -0.55
CA VAL A 111 30.67 -19.61 -1.86
C VAL A 111 31.03 -18.46 -2.81
N PRO A 112 31.64 -18.72 -3.97
CA PRO A 112 31.88 -17.70 -4.98
C PRO A 112 30.60 -16.99 -5.38
N LEU A 113 30.66 -15.66 -5.55
CA LEU A 113 29.48 -14.85 -5.93
C LEU A 113 28.85 -15.30 -7.25
N GLU A 114 29.66 -15.86 -8.16
CA GLU A 114 29.18 -16.43 -9.42
C GLU A 114 28.22 -17.61 -9.24
N TRP A 115 28.24 -18.30 -8.08
CA TRP A 115 27.42 -19.47 -7.78
C TRP A 115 26.22 -19.15 -6.89
N ILE A 116 26.08 -17.90 -6.46
CA ILE A 116 24.93 -17.44 -5.68
C ILE A 116 23.94 -16.82 -6.65
N PHE A 117 22.80 -17.48 -6.86
CA PHE A 117 21.76 -17.02 -7.79
C PHE A 117 20.53 -16.56 -7.05
N ASN A 118 20.02 -15.39 -7.43
CA ASN A 118 18.67 -14.96 -7.11
C ASN A 118 17.76 -15.24 -8.30
N ALA A 119 16.68 -15.97 -8.08
CA ALA A 119 15.69 -16.33 -9.08
C ALA A 119 14.31 -15.96 -8.56
N ASP A 120 13.57 -15.13 -9.30
CA ASP A 120 12.21 -14.75 -8.92
C ASP A 120 11.32 -14.57 -10.16
N GLN A 121 10.01 -14.74 -9.98
CA GLN A 121 8.99 -14.53 -11.01
C GLN A 121 8.31 -13.18 -10.81
N THR A 122 8.33 -12.34 -11.84
CA THR A 122 7.65 -11.05 -11.85
C THR A 122 6.45 -11.06 -12.79
N GLY A 123 5.30 -10.61 -12.30
CA GLY A 123 4.09 -10.46 -13.10
C GLY A 123 4.13 -9.17 -13.92
N ILE A 124 4.09 -9.32 -15.25
CA ILE A 124 4.06 -8.20 -16.20
C ILE A 124 2.65 -8.10 -16.79
N LYS A 125 2.00 -6.96 -16.55
CA LYS A 125 0.69 -6.67 -17.14
C LYS A 125 0.80 -6.58 -18.66
N GLN A 126 -0.12 -7.21 -19.37
CA GLN A 126 -0.17 -7.12 -20.84
C GLN A 126 -0.50 -5.70 -21.30
N GLU A 127 -1.34 -4.98 -20.54
CA GLU A 127 -1.66 -3.58 -20.80
C GLU A 127 -1.50 -2.74 -19.52
N MET A 128 -0.60 -1.75 -19.56
CA MET A 128 -0.42 -0.79 -18.47
C MET A 128 -1.54 0.25 -18.48
N HIS A 129 -2.12 0.49 -17.31
CA HIS A 129 -3.13 1.52 -17.12
C HIS A 129 -2.97 2.18 -15.74
N PHE A 130 -3.44 3.41 -15.63
CA PHE A 130 -3.51 4.13 -14.37
C PHE A 130 -4.87 3.87 -13.71
N GLY A 131 -4.87 3.61 -12.40
CA GLY A 131 -6.10 3.30 -11.66
C GLY A 131 -7.00 4.52 -11.36
N ARG A 132 -6.63 5.73 -11.83
CA ARG A 132 -7.35 6.98 -11.60
C ARG A 132 -7.16 7.93 -12.79
N THR A 133 -8.16 8.74 -13.08
CA THR A 133 -8.11 9.85 -14.04
C THR A 133 -8.84 11.06 -13.46
N LEU A 134 -8.60 12.24 -14.03
CA LEU A 134 -9.37 13.44 -13.70
C LEU A 134 -10.77 13.30 -14.29
N ALA A 135 -11.78 13.61 -13.48
CA ALA A 135 -13.20 13.53 -13.84
C ALA A 135 -13.98 14.68 -13.20
N ILE A 136 -15.16 14.99 -13.72
CA ILE A 136 -15.97 16.10 -13.20
C ILE A 136 -16.52 15.71 -11.82
N LYS A 137 -16.52 16.67 -10.88
CA LYS A 137 -17.04 16.42 -9.52
C LYS A 137 -18.52 15.99 -9.60
N GLY A 138 -18.83 14.85 -8.99
CA GLY A 138 -20.19 14.27 -8.98
C GLY A 138 -20.43 13.23 -10.09
N GLU A 139 -19.48 13.05 -11.00
CA GLU A 139 -19.50 11.98 -11.99
C GLU A 139 -19.39 10.62 -11.29
N LYS A 140 -20.42 9.79 -11.44
CA LYS A 140 -20.50 8.48 -10.76
C LYS A 140 -19.79 7.37 -11.51
N LYS A 141 -19.71 7.49 -12.85
CA LYS A 141 -19.12 6.48 -13.72
C LYS A 141 -18.11 7.17 -14.62
N VAL A 142 -16.83 6.82 -14.45
CA VAL A 142 -15.72 7.33 -15.24
C VAL A 142 -15.19 6.16 -16.05
N GLU A 143 -15.25 6.26 -17.37
CA GLU A 143 -14.82 5.22 -18.30
C GLU A 143 -13.50 5.62 -18.97
N ALA A 144 -12.62 4.64 -19.19
CA ALA A 144 -11.38 4.80 -19.94
C ALA A 144 -11.26 3.67 -20.95
N VAL A 145 -10.75 3.98 -22.14
CA VAL A 145 -10.55 3.00 -23.21
C VAL A 145 -9.35 2.13 -22.87
N ALA A 146 -9.50 0.81 -23.06
CA ALA A 146 -8.43 -0.17 -23.04
C ALA A 146 -8.41 -0.91 -24.39
N GLN A 147 -7.23 -1.33 -24.85
CA GLN A 147 -7.10 -2.11 -26.08
C GLN A 147 -7.79 -3.46 -25.91
N ARG A 148 -7.60 -4.13 -24.77
CA ARG A 148 -8.29 -5.37 -24.42
C ARG A 148 -8.58 -5.42 -22.92
N ILE A 149 -9.85 -5.58 -22.55
CA ILE A 149 -10.26 -5.70 -21.14
C ILE A 149 -9.48 -6.81 -20.42
N ASN A 150 -9.29 -7.95 -21.08
CA ASN A 150 -8.51 -9.06 -20.53
C ASN A 150 -7.03 -8.69 -20.32
N ALA A 151 -6.41 -7.93 -21.22
CA ALA A 151 -5.01 -7.51 -21.08
C ALA A 151 -4.78 -6.53 -19.91
N THR A 152 -5.82 -5.82 -19.48
CA THR A 152 -5.75 -4.99 -18.25
C THR A 152 -5.80 -5.80 -16.95
N LYS A 153 -6.32 -7.03 -17.00
CA LYS A 153 -6.53 -7.90 -15.83
C LYS A 153 -5.49 -9.01 -15.74
N HIS A 154 -5.03 -9.51 -16.88
CA HIS A 154 -4.10 -10.63 -16.96
C HIS A 154 -2.66 -10.13 -17.15
N SER A 155 -1.76 -10.82 -16.48
CA SER A 155 -0.31 -10.69 -16.63
C SER A 155 0.27 -11.97 -17.20
N TYR A 156 1.38 -11.86 -17.90
CA TYR A 156 2.31 -12.98 -18.06
C TYR A 156 3.39 -12.86 -16.99
N THR A 157 4.15 -13.93 -16.73
CA THR A 157 5.30 -13.83 -15.82
C THR A 157 6.61 -13.91 -16.58
N ALA A 158 7.60 -13.18 -16.09
CA ALA A 158 8.98 -13.34 -16.48
C ALA A 158 9.75 -13.87 -15.26
N GLN A 159 10.48 -14.96 -15.44
CA GLN A 159 11.44 -15.43 -14.45
C GLN A 159 12.83 -14.97 -14.88
N VAL A 160 13.43 -14.16 -14.01
CA VAL A 160 14.76 -13.61 -14.20
C VAL A 160 15.67 -14.26 -13.16
N VAL A 161 16.84 -14.72 -13.60
CA VAL A 161 17.86 -15.29 -12.71
C VAL A 161 19.12 -14.46 -12.86
N ILE A 162 19.62 -13.91 -11.76
CA ILE A 162 20.83 -13.09 -11.71
C ILE A 162 21.76 -13.66 -10.66
N ASN A 163 23.05 -13.76 -10.95
CA ASN A 163 24.04 -14.15 -9.94
C ASN A 163 24.47 -12.94 -9.10
N ALA A 164 25.16 -13.18 -7.99
CA ALA A 164 25.57 -12.11 -7.07
C ALA A 164 26.66 -11.18 -7.63
N GLU A 165 27.31 -11.54 -8.74
CA GLU A 165 28.19 -10.63 -9.51
C GLU A 165 27.42 -9.64 -10.40
N GLY A 166 26.12 -9.85 -10.58
CA GLY A 166 25.27 -9.03 -11.44
C GLY A 166 25.13 -9.56 -12.87
N HIS A 167 25.58 -10.79 -13.14
CA HIS A 167 25.40 -11.43 -14.44
C HIS A 167 24.00 -12.04 -14.56
N LEU A 168 23.26 -11.58 -15.58
CA LEU A 168 21.95 -12.13 -15.92
C LEU A 168 22.10 -13.48 -16.62
N MET A 169 21.43 -14.50 -16.09
CA MET A 169 21.38 -15.83 -16.71
C MET A 169 20.41 -15.82 -17.88
N ARG A 170 20.83 -16.46 -18.97
CA ARG A 170 20.07 -16.55 -20.22
C ARG A 170 19.86 -18.03 -20.59
N PRO A 171 18.74 -18.36 -21.25
CA PRO A 171 17.64 -17.46 -21.63
C PRO A 171 16.73 -17.12 -20.44
N MET A 172 16.12 -15.94 -20.46
CA MET A 172 15.03 -15.58 -19.53
C MET A 172 13.80 -16.44 -19.84
N LEU A 173 13.12 -16.97 -18.81
CA LEU A 173 11.86 -17.68 -19.02
C LEU A 173 10.69 -16.70 -18.99
N VAL A 174 9.83 -16.74 -20.00
CA VAL A 174 8.57 -15.99 -20.03
C VAL A 174 7.41 -16.95 -20.15
N VAL A 175 6.46 -16.84 -19.21
CA VAL A 175 5.29 -17.71 -19.12
C VAL A 175 4.03 -16.92 -19.43
N PHE A 176 3.45 -17.20 -20.60
CA PHE A 176 2.21 -16.59 -21.06
C PHE A 176 0.99 -17.32 -20.48
N CYS A 177 -0.07 -16.55 -20.21
CA CYS A 177 -1.38 -17.06 -19.81
C CYS A 177 -2.30 -17.21 -21.04
N GLU A 178 -1.83 -17.90 -22.08
CA GLU A 178 -2.57 -18.09 -23.33
C GLU A 178 -2.91 -19.58 -23.52
N PRO A 179 -4.17 -20.01 -23.29
CA PRO A 179 -4.54 -21.41 -23.47
C PRO A 179 -4.46 -21.87 -24.92
N ASN A 180 -4.59 -20.95 -25.88
CA ASN A 180 -4.42 -21.19 -27.30
C ASN A 180 -3.48 -20.13 -27.87
N LYS A 181 -2.25 -20.51 -28.19
CA LYS A 181 -1.26 -19.63 -28.83
C LYS A 181 -1.74 -19.24 -30.25
N PRO A 182 -1.60 -17.98 -30.67
CA PRO A 182 -1.85 -17.62 -32.06
C PRO A 182 -0.84 -18.28 -33.00
N LYS A 183 -1.20 -18.50 -34.28
CA LYS A 183 -0.30 -19.14 -35.26
C LYS A 183 1.02 -18.39 -35.46
N CYS A 184 0.99 -17.07 -35.34
CA CYS A 184 2.17 -16.21 -35.45
C CYS A 184 2.99 -16.12 -34.15
N PHE A 185 2.63 -16.83 -33.07
CA PHE A 185 3.29 -16.71 -31.77
C PHE A 185 4.78 -17.02 -31.85
N GLU A 186 5.13 -18.17 -32.45
CA GLU A 186 6.53 -18.57 -32.59
C GLU A 186 7.30 -17.64 -33.56
N GLU A 187 6.65 -17.14 -34.63
CA GLU A 187 7.24 -16.17 -35.56
C GLU A 187 7.55 -14.82 -34.88
N GLN A 188 6.64 -14.34 -34.04
CA GLN A 188 6.81 -13.10 -33.27
C GLN A 188 7.90 -13.24 -32.21
N LEU A 189 8.12 -14.45 -31.70
CA LEU A 189 9.14 -14.75 -30.70
C LEU A 189 10.52 -15.04 -31.30
N ALA A 190 10.60 -15.43 -32.57
CA ALA A 190 11.84 -15.79 -33.26
C ALA A 190 12.98 -14.75 -33.13
N PRO A 191 12.72 -13.42 -33.13
CA PRO A 191 13.78 -12.43 -32.91
C PRO A 191 14.38 -12.44 -31.49
N PHE A 192 13.68 -12.99 -30.50
CA PHE A 192 14.05 -12.95 -29.08
C PHE A 192 14.84 -14.19 -28.66
N THR A 193 16.07 -14.30 -29.15
CA THR A 193 16.94 -15.49 -28.92
C THR A 193 17.42 -15.67 -27.48
N ASN A 194 17.39 -14.61 -26.67
CA ASN A 194 17.78 -14.64 -25.25
C ASN A 194 16.60 -14.92 -24.31
N MET A 195 15.49 -15.41 -24.83
CA MET A 195 14.26 -15.68 -24.09
C MET A 195 13.70 -17.04 -24.48
N LYS A 196 13.15 -17.76 -23.49
CA LYS A 196 12.38 -18.97 -23.68
C LYS A 196 10.94 -18.67 -23.29
N ALA A 197 10.03 -18.76 -24.26
CA ALA A 197 8.61 -18.54 -24.02
C ALA A 197 7.88 -19.87 -23.85
N VAL A 198 7.05 -19.98 -22.82
CA VAL A 198 6.13 -21.09 -22.61
C VAL A 198 4.74 -20.54 -22.29
N ALA A 199 3.71 -21.38 -22.37
CA ALA A 199 2.35 -20.98 -22.02
C ALA A 199 1.77 -21.99 -21.01
N THR A 200 1.17 -21.47 -19.95
CA THR A 200 0.44 -22.27 -18.94
C THR A 200 -0.95 -21.69 -18.74
N LYS A 201 -1.84 -22.44 -18.07
CA LYS A 201 -3.21 -21.95 -17.79
C LYS A 201 -3.22 -20.77 -16.82
N SER A 202 -2.24 -20.72 -15.92
CA SER A 202 -2.12 -19.73 -14.85
C SER A 202 -1.23 -18.54 -15.22
N GLY A 203 -0.40 -18.67 -16.27
CA GLY A 203 0.67 -17.72 -16.54
C GLY A 203 1.82 -17.79 -15.53
N LEU A 204 1.83 -18.80 -14.66
CA LEU A 204 2.88 -19.12 -13.68
C LEU A 204 3.60 -20.40 -14.10
N MET A 205 4.77 -20.66 -13.52
CA MET A 205 5.34 -22.01 -13.63
C MET A 205 4.46 -22.98 -12.86
N ASP A 206 3.98 -24.02 -13.52
CA ASP A 206 3.32 -25.13 -12.85
C ASP A 206 4.43 -25.95 -12.14
N SER A 207 4.23 -26.22 -10.84
CA SER A 207 5.16 -26.96 -9.97
C SER A 207 5.22 -28.44 -10.32
#